data_AF-T1AYP1-F1
#
_entry.id   AF-T1AYP1-F1
#
_cell.length_a   1.000
_cell.length_b   1.000
_cell.length_c   1.000
_cell.angle_alpha   90.00
_cell.angle_beta   90.00
_cell.angle_gamma   90.00
#
_symmetry.space_group_name_H-M   'P 1'
#
loop_
_entity.id
_entity.type
_entity.pdbx_description
1 polymer ?
#
loop_
_entity_poly.entity_id
_entity_poly.type
_entity_poly.pdbx_seq_one_letter_code
_entity_poly.pdbx_strand_id
1 'polypeptide(L)'
;RSVVMGATIGIVLLYAGAWILSFFHYSVPFINGGAMGIGSGPLAIGFSVLVVGVAAFMLLLNFDLIERGVAAGAPRYMEWYGAFGVIITLMWMYIQILTLLGQARE
;
A
#
# COMPACT_ATOMS: atom_id res chain seq x y z
N ARG A 1 6.09 -2.85 -14.86
CA ARG A 1 6.67 -3.10 -13.52
C ARG A 1 7.07 -1.81 -12.80
N SER A 2 7.84 -0.93 -13.44
CA SER A 2 8.36 0.30 -12.81
C SER A 2 7.29 1.33 -12.41
N VAL A 3 6.17 1.42 -13.14
CA VAL A 3 5.07 2.36 -12.82
C VAL A 3 4.41 2.01 -11.48
N VAL A 4 4.12 0.73 -11.24
CA VAL A 4 3.47 0.28 -9.99
C VAL A 4 4.42 0.41 -8.81
N MET A 5 5.69 0.02 -8.97
CA MET A 5 6.70 0.21 -7.92
C MET A 5 6.92 1.69 -7.60
N GLY A 6 7.01 2.56 -8.61
CA GLY A 6 7.14 4.00 -8.42
C GLY A 6 5.93 4.62 -7.72
N ALA A 7 4.71 4.19 -8.09
CA ALA A 7 3.49 4.61 -7.44
C ALA A 7 3.46 4.19 -5.96
N THR A 8 3.81 2.94 -5.65
CA THR A 8 3.86 2.44 -4.27
C THR A 8 4.89 3.21 -3.43
N ILE A 9 6.10 3.45 -3.96
CA ILE A 9 7.13 4.22 -3.25
C ILE A 9 6.66 5.66 -3.02
N GLY A 10 6.06 6.30 -4.02
CA GLY A 10 5.51 7.65 -3.88
C GLY A 10 4.43 7.73 -2.80
N ILE A 11 3.50 6.77 -2.79
CA ILE A 11 2.44 6.67 -1.77
C ILE A 11 3.05 6.53 -0.36
N VAL A 12 4.02 5.63 -0.19
CA VAL A 12 4.70 5.41 1.09
C VAL A 12 5.44 6.67 1.56
N LEU A 13 6.12 7.38 0.64
CA LEU A 13 6.82 8.62 0.97
C LEU A 13 5.86 9.74 1.38
N LEU A 14 4.72 9.88 0.71
CA LEU A 14 3.69 10.84 1.08
C LEU A 14 3.17 10.58 2.50
N TYR A 15 2.91 9.31 2.84
CA TYR A 15 2.48 8.92 4.17
C TYR A 15 3.57 9.12 5.24
N ALA A 16 4.82 8.80 4.93
CA ALA A 16 5.94 9.03 5.84
C ALA A 16 6.13 10.52 6.13
N GLY A 17 6.04 11.38 5.11
CA GLY A 17 6.12 12.84 5.26
C GLY A 17 4.98 13.40 6.10
N ALA A 18 3.75 12.93 5.88
CA ALA A 18 2.60 13.28 6.69
C ALA A 18 2.76 12.87 8.17
N TRP A 19 3.26 11.67 8.41
CA TRP A 19 3.51 11.18 9.76
C TRP A 19 4.57 12.03 10.49
N ILE A 20 5.63 12.43 9.79
CA ILE A 20 6.64 13.35 10.33
C ILE A 20 6.03 14.72 10.66
N LEU A 21 5.22 15.28 9.77
CA LEU A 21 4.55 16.59 9.98
C LEU A 21 3.57 16.56 11.16
N SER A 22 2.97 15.39 11.45
CA SER A 22 2.07 15.23 12.59
C SER A 22 2.75 15.48 13.95
N PHE A 23 4.06 15.20 14.08
CA PHE A 23 4.83 15.52 15.29
C PHE A 23 4.95 17.03 15.54
N PHE A 24 4.82 17.84 14.49
CA PHE A 24 4.87 19.30 14.57
C PHE A 24 3.47 19.92 14.73
N HIS A 25 2.46 19.13 15.10
CA HIS A 25 1.05 19.54 15.24
C HIS A 25 0.44 20.16 13.96
N TYR A 26 1.09 19.98 12.80
CA TYR A 26 0.54 20.38 11.52
C TYR A 26 -0.38 19.28 11.00
N SER A 27 -1.70 19.52 11.10
CA SER A 27 -2.71 18.65 10.51
C SER A 27 -2.87 18.97 9.03
N VAL A 28 -2.36 18.11 8.15
CA VAL A 28 -2.63 18.23 6.71
C VAL A 28 -4.11 17.87 6.45
N PRO A 29 -4.97 18.80 5.99
CA PRO A 29 -6.43 18.62 5.99
C PRO A 29 -6.94 17.40 5.21
N PHE A 30 -6.17 16.96 4.21
CA PHE A 30 -6.52 15.81 3.35
C PHE A 30 -6.04 14.46 3.87
N ILE A 31 -5.35 14.42 5.02
CA ILE A 31 -4.59 13.25 5.48
C ILE A 31 -5.02 12.79 6.88
N ASN A 32 -6.00 13.41 7.54
CA ASN A 32 -6.25 13.15 8.97
C ASN A 32 -7.43 12.21 9.32
N GLY A 33 -7.85 11.28 8.44
CA GLY A 33 -9.13 10.56 8.61
C GLY A 33 -9.17 9.05 8.35
N GLY A 34 -8.05 8.32 8.38
CA GLY A 34 -8.07 6.87 8.11
C GLY A 34 -6.77 6.17 8.51
N ALA A 35 -6.76 4.83 8.47
CA ALA A 35 -5.70 3.97 9.01
C ALA A 35 -4.27 4.23 8.49
N MET A 36 -4.12 5.02 7.42
CA MET A 36 -2.84 5.47 6.87
C MET A 36 -2.87 6.94 6.41
N GLY A 37 -3.70 7.76 7.05
CA GLY A 37 -3.71 9.19 6.83
C GLY A 37 -4.40 9.65 5.55
N ILE A 38 -5.67 9.27 5.34
CA ILE A 38 -6.51 9.85 4.27
C ILE A 38 -7.72 10.49 4.95
N GLY A 39 -7.97 11.78 4.74
CA GLY A 39 -9.10 12.51 5.32
C GLY A 39 -10.48 11.99 4.88
N SER A 40 -11.54 12.51 5.48
CA SER A 40 -12.93 12.23 5.10
C SER A 40 -13.38 13.16 3.94
N GLY A 41 -13.92 12.60 2.85
CA GLY A 41 -14.52 13.36 1.75
C GLY A 41 -14.56 12.64 0.39
N PRO A 42 -15.34 13.14 -0.60
CA PRO A 42 -15.51 12.47 -1.90
C PRO A 42 -14.19 12.28 -2.67
N LEU A 43 -13.27 13.23 -2.54
CA LEU A 43 -11.95 13.19 -3.18
C LEU A 43 -11.03 12.16 -2.53
N ALA A 44 -11.21 11.91 -1.23
CA ALA A 44 -10.48 10.89 -0.48
C ALA A 44 -10.91 9.47 -0.87
N ILE A 45 -12.20 9.25 -1.12
CA ILE A 45 -12.71 7.97 -1.64
C ILE A 45 -12.08 7.64 -2.99
N GLY A 46 -12.03 8.61 -3.92
CA GLY A 46 -11.40 8.43 -5.23
C GLY A 46 -9.91 8.10 -5.13
N PHE A 47 -9.19 8.75 -4.24
CA PHE A 47 -7.78 8.45 -3.98
C PHE A 47 -7.58 7.06 -3.37
N SER A 48 -8.39 6.67 -2.39
CA SER A 48 -8.34 5.33 -1.78
C SER A 48 -8.60 4.21 -2.79
N VAL A 49 -9.55 4.40 -3.72
CA VAL A 49 -9.80 3.45 -4.81
C VAL A 49 -8.55 3.28 -5.69
N LEU A 50 -7.88 4.38 -6.04
CA LEU A 50 -6.63 4.31 -6.80
C LEU A 50 -5.53 3.58 -6.04
N VAL A 51 -5.37 3.86 -4.75
CA VAL A 51 -4.35 3.21 -3.91
C VAL A 51 -4.64 1.72 -3.74
N VAL A 52 -5.90 1.32 -3.54
CA VAL A 52 -6.30 -0.10 -3.51
C VAL A 52 -5.98 -0.79 -4.84
N GLY A 53 -6.26 -0.12 -5.97
CA GLY A 53 -5.89 -0.62 -7.30
C GLY A 53 -4.38 -0.83 -7.44
N VAL A 54 -3.57 0.16 -7.04
CA VAL A 54 -2.10 0.07 -7.05
C VAL A 54 -1.61 -1.06 -6.13
N ALA A 55 -2.19 -1.21 -4.94
CA ALA A 55 -1.83 -2.27 -4.01
C ALA A 55 -2.14 -3.66 -4.56
N ALA A 56 -3.29 -3.84 -5.23
CA ALA A 56 -3.62 -5.09 -5.92
C ALA A 56 -2.62 -5.43 -7.04
N PHE A 57 -2.22 -4.43 -7.83
CA PHE A 57 -1.16 -4.62 -8.82
C PHE A 57 0.20 -4.95 -8.18
N MET A 58 0.52 -4.34 -7.04
CA MET A 58 1.75 -4.63 -6.30
C MET A 58 1.78 -6.08 -5.80
N LEU A 59 0.64 -6.59 -5.31
CA LEU A 59 0.51 -7.99 -4.89
C LEU A 59 0.70 -8.96 -6.06
N LEU A 60 0.08 -8.68 -7.22
CA LEU A 60 0.29 -9.45 -8.44
C LEU A 60 1.78 -9.47 -8.86
N LEU A 61 2.45 -8.32 -8.76
CA LEU A 61 3.86 -8.16 -9.08
C LEU A 61 4.77 -8.97 -8.13
N ASN A 62 4.42 -9.03 -6.84
CA ASN A 62 5.13 -9.85 -5.85
C ASN A 62 4.97 -11.35 -6.14
N PHE A 63 3.77 -11.81 -6.52
CA PHE A 63 3.55 -13.20 -6.94
C PHE A 63 4.35 -13.56 -8.21
N ASP A 64 4.31 -12.71 -9.25
CA ASP A 64 5.09 -12.88 -10.49
C ASP A 64 6.61 -12.83 -10.26
N LEU A 65 7.07 -12.10 -9.23
CA LEU A 65 8.48 -12.09 -8.83
C LEU A 65 8.91 -13.43 -8.22
N ILE A 66 8.06 -14.01 -7.38
CA ILE A 66 8.32 -15.30 -6.73
C ILE A 66 8.28 -16.43 -7.74
N GLU A 67 7.30 -16.46 -8.63
CA GLU A 67 7.17 -17.49 -9.66
C GLU A 67 8.39 -17.52 -10.59
N ARG A 68 8.87 -16.35 -11.01
CA ARG A 68 10.12 -16.23 -11.79
C ARG A 68 11.35 -16.60 -10.98
N GLY A 69 11.38 -16.27 -9.69
CA GLY A 69 12.47 -16.65 -8.79
C GLY A 69 12.60 -18.17 -8.65
N VAL A 70 11.47 -18.85 -8.47
CA VAL A 70 11.40 -20.32 -8.42
C VAL A 70 11.78 -20.93 -9.78
N ALA A 71 11.26 -20.40 -10.89
CA ALA A 71 11.60 -20.86 -12.23
C ALA A 71 13.08 -20.68 -12.59
N ALA A 72 13.75 -19.68 -12.00
CA ALA A 72 15.19 -19.45 -12.14
C ALA A 72 16.06 -20.35 -11.23
N GLY A 73 15.45 -21.27 -10.46
CA GLY A 73 16.17 -22.17 -9.55
C GLY A 73 16.68 -21.48 -8.28
N ALA A 74 16.01 -20.43 -7.81
CA ALA A 74 16.40 -19.75 -6.57
C ALA A 74 16.47 -20.74 -5.39
N PRO A 75 17.46 -20.59 -4.50
CA PRO A 75 17.69 -21.55 -3.43
C PRO A 75 16.52 -21.59 -2.42
N ARG A 76 16.21 -22.78 -1.87
CA ARG A 76 15.07 -23.03 -0.95
C ARG A 76 14.99 -22.07 0.25
N TYR A 77 16.11 -21.51 0.70
CA TYR A 77 16.09 -20.52 1.78
C TYR A 77 15.55 -19.15 1.33
N MET A 78 15.34 -18.86 0.05
CA MET A 78 14.69 -17.60 -0.36
C MET A 78 13.17 -17.68 -0.33
N GLU A 79 12.59 -18.89 -0.22
CA GLU A 79 11.15 -19.11 -0.18
C GLU A 79 10.50 -18.37 1.00
N TRP A 80 11.12 -18.39 2.19
CA TRP A 80 10.58 -17.70 3.37
C TRP A 80 10.55 -16.19 3.19
N TYR A 81 11.57 -15.63 2.53
CA TYR A 81 11.65 -14.18 2.29
C TYR A 81 10.61 -13.72 1.28
N GLY A 82 10.41 -14.50 0.21
CA GLY A 82 9.33 -14.27 -0.76
C GLY A 82 7.94 -14.35 -0.12
N ALA A 83 7.68 -15.42 0.65
CA ALA A 83 6.42 -15.60 1.35
C ALA A 83 6.13 -14.45 2.34
N PHE A 84 7.13 -14.00 3.08
CA PHE A 84 7.01 -12.89 4.02
C PHE A 84 6.62 -11.58 3.32
N GLY A 85 7.24 -11.26 2.18
CA GLY A 85 6.90 -10.07 1.39
C GLY A 85 5.45 -10.10 0.88
N VAL A 86 4.96 -11.27 0.47
CA VAL A 86 3.56 -11.46 0.07
C VAL A 86 2.61 -11.25 1.25
N ILE A 87 2.93 -11.79 2.43
CA ILE A 87 2.11 -11.61 3.64
C ILE A 87 2.02 -10.13 4.02
N ILE A 88 3.13 -9.38 4.01
CA ILE A 88 3.11 -7.94 4.29
C ILE A 88 2.23 -7.19 3.28
N THR A 89 2.38 -7.51 2.00
CA THR A 89 1.58 -6.86 0.94
C THR A 89 0.10 -7.18 1.10
N LEU A 90 -0.24 -8.39 1.55
CA LEU A 90 -1.60 -8.80 1.82
C LEU A 90 -2.19 -8.11 3.06
N MET A 91 -1.41 -7.96 4.14
CA MET A 91 -1.80 -7.16 5.31
C MET A 91 -2.04 -5.69 4.94
N TRP A 92 -1.17 -5.12 4.09
CA TRP A 92 -1.34 -3.75 3.60
C TRP A 92 -2.63 -3.60 2.78
N MET A 93 -2.87 -4.51 1.84
CA MET A 93 -4.10 -4.53 1.04
C MET A 93 -5.36 -4.67 1.91
N TYR A 94 -5.31 -5.49 2.96
CA TYR A 94 -6.40 -5.64 3.92
C TYR A 94 -6.76 -4.30 4.58
N ILE A 95 -5.78 -3.56 5.09
CA ILE A 95 -6.00 -2.26 5.72
C ILE A 95 -6.58 -1.25 4.72
N GLN A 96 -6.14 -1.29 3.46
CA GLN A 96 -6.66 -0.38 2.44
C GLN A 96 -8.12 -0.66 2.07
N ILE A 97 -8.51 -1.94 2.01
CA ILE A 97 -9.92 -2.32 1.81
C ILE A 97 -10.77 -1.86 3.01
N LEU A 98 -10.28 -2.07 4.24
CA LEU A 98 -10.98 -1.59 5.44
C LEU A 98 -11.14 -0.08 5.44
N THR A 99 -10.12 0.66 5.02
CA THR A 99 -10.15 2.13 4.94
C THR A 99 -11.17 2.59 3.90
N LEU A 100 -11.17 1.97 2.71
CA LEU A 100 -12.14 2.27 1.67
C LEU A 100 -13.58 1.98 2.11
N LEU A 101 -13.79 0.86 2.81
CA LEU A 101 -15.10 0.51 3.36
C LEU A 101 -15.54 1.51 4.45
N GLY A 102 -14.62 1.96 5.30
CA GLY A 102 -14.88 3.00 6.30
C GLY A 102 -15.32 4.31 5.66
N GLN A 103 -14.60 4.78 4.65
CA GLN A 103 -14.92 6.02 3.93
C GLN A 103 -16.20 5.93 3.10
N ALA A 104 -16.57 4.74 2.60
CA ALA A 104 -17.81 4.53 1.87
C ALA A 104 -19.05 4.52 2.77
N ARG A 105 -18.85 4.40 4.10
CA ARG A 105 -19.93 4.34 5.09
C ARG A 105 -20.26 5.70 5.71
N GLU A 106 -19.29 6.62 5.75
CA GLU A 106 -19.48 8.03 6.16
C GLU A 106 -20.01 8.88 5.00
#